data_AF-D0FH97-F1
#
_entry.id   AF-D0FH97-F1
#
_cell.length_a   1.000
_cell.length_b   1.000
_cell.length_c   1.000
_cell.angle_alpha   90.00
_cell.angle_beta   90.00
_cell.angle_gamma   90.00
#
_symmetry.space_group_name_H-M   'P 1'
#
loop_
_entity.id
_entity.type
_entity.pdbx_description
1 polymer ?
#
loop_
_entity_poly.entity_id
_entity_poly.type
_entity_poly.pdbx_seq_one_letter_code
_entity_poly.pdbx_strand_id
1 'polypeptide(L)'
;DRSKPIIFSMARLDRVKSITGLVELYGKCAKLREMVNLVVVAGYHDVKKSKDREEIQEIEKMHELIKAYDLFGQFQWISAQTNKARNGELYRYIADTRGAFVQPALYEAFGLTVVEAMTC
;
A
#
# COMPACT_ATOMS: atom_id res chain seq x y z
N ASP A 1 -5.03 -9.26 -12.90
CA ASP A 1 -6.44 -9.43 -13.31
C ASP A 1 -7.25 -8.29 -12.70
N ARG A 2 -7.98 -7.52 -13.50
CA ARG A 2 -8.73 -6.33 -13.04
C ARG A 2 -10.05 -6.67 -12.37
N SER A 3 -10.53 -7.91 -12.47
CA SER A 3 -11.78 -8.35 -11.84
C SER A 3 -11.65 -8.70 -10.36
N LYS A 4 -10.42 -8.92 -9.88
CA LYS A 4 -10.17 -9.26 -8.47
C LYS A 4 -10.41 -8.06 -7.55
N PRO A 5 -10.95 -8.29 -6.35
CA PRO A 5 -11.00 -7.27 -5.30
C PRO A 5 -9.62 -6.71 -4.98
N ILE A 6 -9.58 -5.49 -4.47
CA ILE A 6 -8.34 -4.80 -4.11
C ILE A 6 -8.19 -4.72 -2.60
N ILE A 7 -7.08 -5.21 -2.07
CA ILE A 7 -6.58 -4.78 -0.77
C ILE A 7 -5.83 -3.47 -0.96
N PHE A 8 -6.22 -2.46 -0.20
CA PHE A 8 -5.70 -1.11 -0.31
C PHE A 8 -5.05 -0.65 0.99
N SER A 9 -3.91 0.03 0.88
CA SER A 9 -3.30 0.75 2.01
C SER A 9 -2.73 2.08 1.53
N MET A 10 -2.88 3.11 2.35
CA MET A 10 -2.32 4.44 2.07
C MET A 10 -1.69 4.98 3.34
N ALA A 11 -0.39 5.25 3.29
CA ALA A 11 0.34 5.85 4.41
C ALA A 11 1.65 6.48 3.92
N ARG A 12 2.35 7.17 4.82
CA ARG A 12 3.76 7.49 4.60
C ARG A 12 4.57 6.20 4.54
N LEU A 13 5.69 6.26 3.83
CA LEU A 13 6.62 5.14 3.74
C LEU A 13 7.71 5.31 4.81
N ASP A 14 7.41 4.86 6.03
CA ASP A 14 8.33 4.84 7.17
C ASP A 14 8.21 3.50 7.90
N ARG A 15 9.18 3.21 8.78
CA ARG A 15 9.27 1.89 9.45
C ARG A 15 8.07 1.62 10.36
N VAL A 16 7.51 2.66 10.97
CA VAL A 16 6.38 2.53 11.90
C VAL A 16 5.10 2.18 11.14
N LYS A 17 4.89 2.79 9.96
CA LYS A 17 3.74 2.46 9.09
C LYS A 17 3.84 1.08 8.47
N SER A 18 5.04 0.51 8.35
CA SER A 18 5.28 -0.89 8.00
C SER A 18 4.58 -1.34 6.71
N ILE A 19 4.55 -0.47 5.69
CA ILE A 19 3.97 -0.79 4.38
C ILE A 19 4.77 -1.91 3.69
N THR A 20 6.11 -1.91 3.82
CA THR A 20 6.93 -3.02 3.30
C THR A 20 6.64 -4.34 4.00
N GLY A 21 6.28 -4.32 5.29
CA GLY A 21 5.85 -5.52 6.02
C GLY A 21 4.55 -6.11 5.46
N LEU A 22 3.58 -5.26 5.10
CA LEU A 22 2.36 -5.73 4.41
C LEU A 22 2.68 -6.37 3.06
N VAL A 23 3.56 -5.77 2.27
CA VAL A 23 3.98 -6.29 0.96
C VAL A 23 4.68 -7.64 1.11
N GLU A 24 5.54 -7.79 2.12
CA GLU A 24 6.20 -9.05 2.43
C GLU A 24 5.19 -10.16 2.82
N LEU A 25 4.24 -9.85 3.70
CA LEU A 25 3.20 -10.80 4.10
C LEU A 25 2.31 -11.22 2.92
N TYR A 26 1.93 -10.26 2.08
CA TYR A 26 1.19 -10.52 0.85
C TYR A 26 1.99 -11.41 -0.10
N GLY A 27 3.27 -11.11 -0.33
CA GLY A 27 4.16 -11.87 -1.21
C GLY A 27 4.30 -13.34 -0.80
N LYS A 28 4.34 -13.62 0.51
CA LYS A 28 4.43 -14.97 1.09
C LYS A 28 3.12 -15.77 1.02
N CYS A 29 1.95 -15.11 0.86
CA CYS A 29 0.66 -15.78 0.93
C CYS A 29 0.07 -16.04 -0.47
N ALA A 30 0.39 -17.20 -1.07
CA ALA A 30 -0.10 -17.58 -2.39
C ALA A 30 -1.64 -17.55 -2.49
N LYS A 31 -2.34 -18.06 -1.46
CA LYS A 31 -3.81 -18.06 -1.40
C LYS A 31 -4.38 -16.64 -1.46
N LEU A 32 -3.77 -15.68 -0.77
CA LEU A 32 -4.23 -14.29 -0.80
C LEU A 32 -4.00 -13.67 -2.20
N ARG A 33 -2.83 -13.89 -2.78
CA ARG A 33 -2.44 -13.43 -4.12
C ARG A 33 -3.35 -13.98 -5.24
N GLU A 34 -3.88 -15.18 -5.06
CA GLU A 34 -4.87 -15.75 -5.97
C GLU A 34 -6.22 -15.04 -5.90
N MET A 35 -6.62 -14.58 -4.71
CA MET A 35 -7.95 -14.01 -4.47
C MET A 35 -8.05 -12.51 -4.75
N VAL A 36 -7.00 -11.74 -4.46
CA VAL A 36 -7.04 -10.27 -4.49
C VAL A 36 -5.78 -9.67 -5.13
N ASN A 37 -5.86 -8.42 -5.55
CA ASN A 37 -4.67 -7.61 -5.85
C ASN A 37 -4.30 -6.74 -4.64
N LEU A 38 -3.03 -6.39 -4.49
CA LEU A 38 -2.58 -5.43 -3.48
C LEU A 38 -2.22 -4.10 -4.13
N VAL A 39 -2.80 -3.00 -3.63
CA VAL A 39 -2.48 -1.63 -4.04
C VAL A 39 -2.00 -0.85 -2.82
N VAL A 40 -0.82 -0.26 -2.91
CA VAL A 40 -0.26 0.59 -1.85
C VAL A 40 0.06 1.98 -2.38
N VAL A 41 -0.39 3.01 -1.66
CA VAL A 41 -0.05 4.41 -1.90
C VAL A 41 0.91 4.85 -0.81
N ALA A 42 2.20 4.94 -1.13
CA ALA A 42 3.22 5.29 -0.15
C ALA A 42 4.50 5.84 -0.82
N GLY A 43 5.09 6.88 -0.22
CA GLY A 43 6.42 7.40 -0.57
C GLY A 43 6.67 7.67 -2.06
N TYR A 44 7.93 7.51 -2.47
CA TYR A 44 8.37 7.66 -3.87
C TYR A 44 8.97 6.37 -4.42
N HIS A 45 8.92 6.18 -5.74
CA HIS A 45 9.58 5.04 -6.39
C HIS A 45 11.11 5.16 -6.44
N ASP A 46 11.64 6.38 -6.39
CA ASP A 46 13.07 6.66 -6.57
C ASP A 46 13.65 7.23 -5.27
N VAL A 47 14.69 6.56 -4.75
CA VAL A 47 15.45 6.98 -3.56
C VAL A 47 15.95 8.42 -3.67
N LYS A 48 16.29 8.89 -4.88
CA LYS A 48 16.82 10.24 -5.12
C LYS A 48 15.80 11.34 -4.86
N LYS A 49 14.50 11.01 -4.83
CA LYS A 49 13.43 11.97 -4.54
C LYS A 49 13.18 12.13 -3.04
N SER A 50 13.68 11.21 -2.22
CA SER A 50 13.61 11.32 -0.78
C SER A 50 14.90 11.91 -0.20
N LYS A 51 14.74 12.67 0.88
CA LYS A 51 15.85 13.14 1.73
C LYS A 51 15.84 12.45 3.10
N ASP A 52 14.80 11.66 3.37
CA ASP A 52 14.63 10.96 4.63
C ASP A 52 15.29 9.57 4.57
N ARG A 53 16.12 9.27 5.57
CA ARG A 53 16.91 8.02 5.56
C ARG A 53 16.04 6.79 5.77
N GLU A 54 14.97 6.90 6.56
CA GLU A 54 14.04 5.78 6.76
C GLU A 54 13.25 5.50 5.49
N GLU A 55 12.70 6.53 4.86
CA GLU A 55 11.99 6.38 3.59
C GLU A 55 12.90 5.79 2.50
N ILE A 56 14.15 6.23 2.38
CA ILE A 56 15.12 5.64 1.43
C ILE A 56 15.29 4.13 1.66
N GLN A 57 15.49 3.71 2.91
CA GLN A 57 15.64 2.28 3.23
C GLN A 57 14.37 1.49 2.91
N GLU A 58 13.20 2.05 3.20
CA GLU A 58 11.92 1.41 2.89
C GLU A 58 11.64 1.36 1.37
N ILE A 59 12.09 2.34 0.60
CA ILE A 59 12.05 2.33 -0.88
C ILE A 59 12.91 1.18 -1.42
N GLU A 60 14.16 1.05 -0.94
CA GLU A 60 15.07 -0.02 -1.34
C GLU A 60 14.46 -1.39 -1.03
N LYS A 61 13.97 -1.57 0.20
CA LYS A 61 13.28 -2.79 0.63
C LYS A 61 12.04 -3.09 -0.21
N MET A 62 11.25 -2.07 -0.57
CA MET A 62 10.09 -2.24 -1.45
C MET A 62 10.50 -2.84 -2.81
N HIS A 63 11.55 -2.32 -3.43
CA HIS A 63 12.08 -2.84 -4.69
C HIS A 63 12.60 -4.28 -4.57
N GLU A 64 13.28 -4.60 -3.47
CA GLU A 64 13.74 -5.97 -3.19
C GLU A 64 12.58 -6.94 -3.06
N LEU A 65 11.53 -6.59 -2.30
CA LEU A 65 10.35 -7.43 -2.10
C LEU A 65 9.58 -7.68 -3.41
N ILE A 66 9.40 -6.64 -4.24
CA ILE A 66 8.74 -6.76 -5.55
C ILE A 66 9.47 -7.80 -6.41
N LYS A 67 10.81 -7.74 -6.44
CA LYS A 67 11.64 -8.68 -7.21
C LYS A 67 11.64 -10.08 -6.58
N ALA A 68 11.80 -10.18 -5.27
CA ALA A 68 11.93 -11.45 -4.56
C ALA A 68 10.65 -12.31 -4.64
N TYR A 69 9.47 -11.69 -4.63
CA TYR A 69 8.19 -12.40 -4.66
C TYR A 69 7.51 -12.41 -6.04
N ASP A 70 8.17 -11.86 -7.08
CA ASP A 70 7.62 -11.67 -8.42
C ASP A 70 6.19 -11.10 -8.39
N LEU A 71 6.06 -9.89 -7.84
CA LEU A 71 4.76 -9.28 -7.57
C LEU A 71 4.12 -8.62 -8.80
N PHE A 72 4.77 -8.70 -9.96
CA PHE A 72 4.29 -8.07 -11.19
C PHE A 72 2.91 -8.60 -11.59
N GLY A 73 1.98 -7.68 -11.89
CA GLY A 73 0.61 -8.00 -12.31
C GLY A 73 -0.39 -8.27 -11.18
N GLN A 74 0.07 -8.39 -9.93
CA GLN A 74 -0.77 -8.60 -8.74
C GLN A 74 -0.60 -7.51 -7.67
N PHE A 75 0.45 -6.71 -7.80
CA PHE A 75 0.79 -5.61 -6.89
C PHE A 75 0.95 -4.30 -7.67
N GLN A 76 0.42 -3.21 -7.12
CA GLN A 76 0.62 -1.87 -7.62
C GLN A 76 1.10 -0.95 -6.52
N TRP A 77 2.31 -0.41 -6.70
CA TRP A 77 2.84 0.66 -5.87
C TRP A 77 2.62 2.01 -6.53
N ILE A 78 1.90 2.90 -5.86
CA ILE A 78 1.60 4.27 -6.31
C ILE A 78 2.34 5.24 -5.38
N SER A 79 2.99 6.25 -5.96
CA SER A 79 3.62 7.31 -5.17
C SER A 79 2.59 8.11 -4.38
N ALA A 80 3.03 8.72 -3.29
CA ALA A 80 2.17 9.50 -2.40
C ALA A 80 1.30 10.53 -3.15
N GLN A 81 0.03 10.60 -2.79
CA GLN A 81 -0.98 11.44 -3.44
C GLN A 81 -1.27 12.67 -2.59
N THR A 82 -1.15 13.87 -3.17
CA THR A 82 -1.39 15.14 -2.46
C THR A 82 -2.81 15.68 -2.61
N ASN A 83 -3.58 15.18 -3.58
CA ASN A 83 -4.94 15.66 -3.85
C ASN A 83 -5.98 14.91 -3.00
N LYS A 84 -6.48 15.56 -1.96
CA LYS A 84 -7.47 14.99 -1.03
C LYS A 84 -8.81 14.62 -1.69
N ALA A 85 -9.30 15.41 -2.63
CA ALA A 85 -10.55 15.12 -3.33
C ALA A 85 -10.45 13.83 -4.14
N ARG A 86 -9.31 13.65 -4.84
CA ARG A 86 -9.02 12.39 -5.56
C ARG A 86 -8.85 11.20 -4.62
N ASN A 87 -8.25 11.40 -3.44
CA ASN A 87 -8.09 10.32 -2.46
C ASN A 87 -9.45 9.81 -1.97
N GLY A 88 -10.44 10.69 -1.77
CA GLY A 88 -11.80 10.29 -1.42
C GLY A 88 -12.49 9.43 -2.49
N GLU A 89 -12.29 9.76 -3.78
CA GLU A 89 -12.76 8.90 -4.88
C GLU A 89 -12.00 7.58 -4.94
N LEU A 90 -10.70 7.58 -4.61
CA LEU A 90 -9.91 6.35 -4.57
C LEU A 90 -10.49 5.36 -3.56
N TYR A 91 -10.82 5.80 -2.35
CA TYR A 91 -11.45 4.94 -1.34
C TYR A 91 -12.78 4.34 -1.83
N ARG A 92 -13.66 5.15 -2.41
CA ARG A 92 -14.93 4.68 -2.99
C ARG A 92 -14.71 3.66 -4.12
N TYR A 93 -13.72 3.89 -4.98
CA TYR A 93 -13.36 2.94 -6.02
C TYR A 93 -12.91 1.59 -5.44
N ILE A 94 -12.16 1.59 -4.33
CA ILE A 94 -11.80 0.33 -3.66
C ILE A 94 -13.06 -0.40 -3.14
N ALA A 95 -14.01 0.34 -2.57
CA ALA A 95 -15.28 -0.23 -2.11
C ALA A 95 -16.10 -0.85 -3.26
N ASP A 96 -16.12 -0.22 -4.44
CA ASP A 96 -16.77 -0.77 -5.64
C ASP A 96 -16.17 -2.11 -6.07
N THR A 97 -14.87 -2.32 -5.87
CA THR A 97 -14.21 -3.62 -6.12
C THR A 97 -14.52 -4.68 -5.06
N ARG A 98 -15.34 -4.36 -4.05
CA ARG A 98 -15.54 -5.17 -2.83
C ARG A 98 -14.22 -5.49 -2.13
N GLY A 99 -13.30 -4.53 -2.19
CA GLY A 99 -11.98 -4.60 -1.60
C GLY A 99 -11.99 -4.42 -0.09
N ALA A 100 -10.80 -4.25 0.49
CA ALA A 100 -10.63 -3.96 1.90
C ALA A 100 -9.50 -2.95 2.12
N PHE A 101 -9.65 -2.10 3.13
CA PHE A 101 -8.58 -1.25 3.61
C PHE A 101 -7.77 -1.96 4.69
N VAL A 102 -6.43 -1.87 4.62
CA VAL A 102 -5.52 -2.46 5.60
C VAL A 102 -4.56 -1.40 6.13
N GLN A 103 -4.45 -1.33 7.45
CA GLN A 103 -3.50 -0.50 8.18
C GLN A 103 -2.48 -1.39 8.90
N PRO A 104 -1.28 -1.61 8.33
CA PRO A 104 -0.31 -2.57 8.87
C PRO A 104 0.68 -1.95 9.87
N ALA A 105 0.40 -0.75 10.37
CA ALA A 105 1.34 0.00 11.20
C ALA A 105 1.68 -0.79 12.48
N LEU A 106 2.97 -0.83 12.82
CA LEU A 106 3.44 -1.40 14.09
C LEU A 106 2.86 -0.64 15.28
N TYR A 107 2.68 0.66 15.10
CA TYR A 107 2.00 1.53 16.05
C TYR A 107 1.26 2.64 15.29
N GLU A 108 0.02 2.90 15.69
CA GLU A 108 -0.77 3.98 15.15
C GLU A 108 -1.45 4.72 16.31
N ALA A 109 -1.14 6.01 16.47
CA ALA A 109 -1.71 6.79 17.57
C ALA A 109 -3.22 7.02 17.41
N PHE A 110 -3.69 7.24 16.18
CA PHE A 110 -5.10 7.48 15.89
C PHE A 110 -5.55 6.81 14.59
N GLY A 111 -4.85 7.07 13.48
CA GLY A 111 -5.16 6.45 12.20
C GLY A 111 -6.33 7.10 11.46
N LEU A 112 -6.18 8.36 11.03
CA LEU A 112 -7.17 9.07 10.23
C LEU A 112 -7.60 8.28 8.97
N THR A 113 -6.67 7.58 8.35
CA THR A 113 -6.89 6.73 7.17
C THR A 113 -7.88 5.58 7.43
N VAL A 114 -8.00 5.11 8.67
CA VAL A 114 -9.01 4.12 9.07
C VAL A 114 -10.39 4.75 9.07
N VAL A 115 -10.53 5.96 9.64
CA VAL A 115 -11.79 6.71 9.66
C VAL A 115 -12.23 7.07 8.25
N GLU A 116 -11.29 7.55 7.41
CA GLU A 116 -11.54 7.85 6.00
C GLU A 116 -12.05 6.63 5.24
N ALA A 117 -11.43 5.45 5.45
CA ALA A 117 -11.87 4.20 4.86
C ALA A 117 -13.25 3.74 5.35
N MET A 118 -13.56 3.90 6.65
CA MET A 118 -14.86 3.54 7.22
C MET A 118 -16.01 4.47 6.80
N THR A 119 -15.68 5.68 6.34
CA THR A 119 -16.67 6.70 5.94
C THR A 119 -17.10 6.54 4.48
N CYS A 120 -16.32 5.83 3.67
CA CYS A 120 -16.57 5.60 2.25
C CYS A 120 -17.30 4.28 2.01
#